data_AF-A0A960S454-F1
#
_entry.id   AF-A0A960S454-F1
#
_cell.length_a   1.000
_cell.length_b   1.000
_cell.length_c   1.000
_cell.angle_alpha   90.00
_cell.angle_beta   90.00
_cell.angle_gamma   90.00
#
_symmetry.space_group_name_H-M   'P 1'
#
loop_
_entity.id
_entity.type
_entity.pdbx_description
1 polymer ?
#
loop_
_entity_poly.entity_id
_entity_poly.type
_entity_poly.pdbx_seq_one_letter_code
_entity_poly.pdbx_strand_id
1 'polypeptide(L)'
;LARGELRAIGATTLDEYQKYIEKDKALERRFQNVVVSEPSVEDTVSILRGLKERYEVHHGVRITDGAIVAAAELSNRYISDRFLPDKAIDLIDESAAKLRLEMDSMPEQLDEIERKIRHLEIEREALKREKEKKKIGEIEKQLADLEEERNRLRAHWETEKDIIQQIRNLKEEVEQLKV
;
A
#
# COMPACT_ATOMS: atom_id res chain seq x y z
N LEU A 1 -19.93 11.20 -38.03
CA LEU A 1 -21.08 10.68 -37.23
C LEU A 1 -22.33 10.37 -38.06
N ALA A 2 -22.82 11.27 -38.93
CA ALA A 2 -24.06 11.07 -39.71
C ALA A 2 -24.09 9.88 -40.68
N ARG A 3 -22.92 9.40 -41.13
CA ARG A 3 -22.79 8.28 -42.05
C ARG A 3 -22.47 6.95 -41.35
N GLY A 4 -22.49 6.91 -40.01
CA GLY A 4 -22.12 5.72 -39.23
C GLY A 4 -20.61 5.42 -39.18
N GLU A 5 -19.77 6.26 -39.79
CA GLU A 5 -18.31 6.04 -39.90
C GLU A 5 -17.53 6.24 -38.59
N LEU A 6 -18.13 6.89 -37.58
CA LEU A 6 -17.48 7.11 -36.28
C LEU A 6 -18.34 6.48 -35.18
N ARG A 7 -17.74 5.55 -34.44
CA ARG A 7 -18.27 5.00 -33.19
C ARG A 7 -17.49 5.65 -32.05
N ALA A 8 -18.21 6.23 -31.09
CA ALA A 8 -17.60 6.90 -29.95
C ALA A 8 -18.44 6.64 -28.69
N ILE A 9 -17.76 6.58 -27.55
CA ILE A 9 -18.36 6.57 -26.21
C ILE A 9 -17.86 7.84 -25.52
N GLY A 10 -18.78 8.69 -25.08
CA GLY A 10 -18.47 9.86 -24.28
C GLY A 10 -18.68 9.57 -22.80
N ALA A 11 -17.84 10.15 -21.94
CA ALA A 11 -18.00 10.15 -20.49
C ALA A 11 -17.95 11.60 -20.01
N THR A 12 -18.96 12.04 -19.28
CA THR A 12 -19.12 13.41 -18.79
C THR A 12 -20.07 13.41 -17.59
N THR A 13 -20.10 14.49 -16.82
CA THR A 13 -21.07 14.64 -15.73
C THR A 13 -22.45 15.01 -16.25
N LEU A 14 -23.49 14.81 -15.44
CA LEU A 14 -24.85 15.19 -15.82
C LEU A 14 -24.96 16.69 -16.10
N ASP A 15 -24.28 17.52 -15.30
CA ASP A 15 -24.29 18.98 -15.45
C ASP A 15 -23.67 19.43 -16.78
N GLU A 16 -22.55 18.82 -17.17
CA GLU A 16 -21.90 19.09 -18.45
C GLU A 16 -22.75 18.58 -19.62
N TYR A 17 -23.37 17.41 -19.49
CA TYR A 17 -24.30 16.88 -20.49
C TYR A 17 -25.47 17.86 -20.74
N GLN A 18 -26.12 18.32 -19.67
CA GLN A 18 -27.23 19.29 -19.76
C GLN A 18 -26.78 20.63 -20.35
N LYS A 19 -25.56 21.07 -20.01
CA LYS A 19 -25.04 22.37 -20.46
C LYS A 19 -24.64 22.37 -21.93
N TYR A 20 -24.04 21.30 -22.43
CA TYR A 20 -23.36 21.28 -23.74
C TYR A 20 -23.97 20.32 -24.76
N ILE A 21 -24.53 19.19 -24.35
CA ILE A 21 -25.03 18.15 -25.26
C ILE A 21 -26.53 18.27 -25.47
N GLU A 22 -27.30 18.40 -24.38
CA GLU A 22 -28.77 18.46 -24.43
C GLU A 22 -29.28 19.70 -25.18
N LYS A 23 -28.53 20.81 -25.12
CA LYS A 23 -28.87 22.03 -25.87
C LYS A 23 -28.65 21.90 -27.37
N ASP A 24 -27.83 20.96 -27.82
CA ASP A 24 -27.57 20.70 -29.24
C ASP A 24 -28.40 19.51 -29.73
N LYS A 25 -29.51 19.82 -30.41
CA LYS A 25 -30.43 18.82 -31.00
C LYS A 25 -29.75 17.82 -31.95
N ALA A 26 -28.63 18.18 -32.57
CA ALA A 26 -27.91 17.28 -33.45
C ALA A 26 -27.08 16.25 -32.67
N LEU A 27 -26.52 16.64 -31.52
CA LEU A 27 -25.77 15.75 -30.63
C LEU A 27 -26.71 14.88 -29.78
N GLU A 28 -27.74 15.47 -29.19
CA GLU A 28 -28.74 14.78 -28.37
C GLU A 28 -29.38 13.59 -29.12
N ARG A 29 -29.68 13.74 -30.41
CA ARG A 29 -30.25 12.65 -31.24
C ARG A 29 -29.25 11.57 -31.63
N ARG A 30 -27.96 11.77 -31.37
CA ARG A 30 -26.87 10.86 -31.77
C ARG A 30 -26.26 10.12 -30.59
N PHE A 31 -26.33 10.70 -29.41
CA PHE A 31 -25.88 10.07 -28.18
C PHE A 31 -27.06 9.46 -27.45
N GLN A 32 -26.95 8.18 -27.11
CA GLN A 32 -27.85 7.56 -26.15
C GLN A 32 -27.30 7.84 -24.75
N ASN A 33 -28.11 8.45 -23.88
CA ASN A 33 -27.73 8.63 -22.48
C ASN A 33 -27.78 7.27 -21.76
N VAL A 34 -26.67 6.92 -21.10
CA VAL A 34 -26.53 5.76 -20.20
C VAL A 34 -26.05 6.31 -18.86
N VAL A 35 -26.94 6.36 -17.88
CA VAL A 35 -26.62 6.88 -16.55
C VAL A 35 -25.91 5.81 -15.74
N VAL A 36 -24.71 6.13 -15.26
CA VAL A 36 -23.93 5.27 -14.36
C VAL A 36 -23.95 5.91 -12.98
N SER A 37 -24.60 5.25 -12.03
CA SER A 37 -24.65 5.70 -10.64
C SER A 37 -23.46 5.19 -9.83
N GLU A 38 -23.16 5.87 -8.73
CA GLU A 38 -22.24 5.37 -7.70
C GLU A 38 -22.69 3.96 -7.23
N PRO A 39 -21.78 2.98 -7.12
CA PRO A 39 -22.09 1.66 -6.60
C PRO A 39 -22.41 1.72 -5.10
N SER A 40 -23.17 0.72 -4.63
CA SER A 40 -23.35 0.55 -3.19
C SER A 40 -22.03 0.14 -2.51
N VAL A 41 -22.01 0.17 -1.17
CA VAL A 41 -20.87 -0.38 -0.39
C VAL A 41 -20.66 -1.86 -0.73
N GLU A 42 -21.73 -2.64 -0.86
CA GLU A 42 -21.67 -4.08 -1.18
C GLU A 42 -21.13 -4.33 -2.60
N ASP A 43 -21.58 -3.53 -3.57
CA ASP A 43 -21.06 -3.58 -4.95
C ASP A 43 -19.57 -3.21 -4.97
N THR A 44 -19.18 -2.20 -4.19
CA THR A 44 -17.77 -1.78 -4.08
C THR A 44 -16.90 -2.88 -3.48
N VAL A 45 -17.38 -3.56 -2.44
CA VAL A 45 -16.69 -4.73 -1.87
C VAL A 45 -16.48 -5.81 -2.95
N SER A 46 -17.49 -6.07 -3.78
CA SER A 46 -17.41 -7.04 -4.87
C SER A 46 -16.41 -6.62 -5.95
N ILE A 47 -16.40 -5.34 -6.32
CA ILE A 47 -15.42 -4.76 -7.26
C ILE A 47 -14.00 -4.92 -6.71
N LEU A 48 -13.77 -4.52 -5.45
CA LEU A 48 -12.47 -4.61 -4.79
C LEU A 48 -11.98 -6.06 -4.68
N ARG A 49 -12.88 -7.02 -4.40
CA ARG A 49 -12.54 -8.46 -4.43
C ARG A 49 -12.10 -8.92 -5.81
N GLY A 50 -12.70 -8.41 -6.88
CA GLY A 50 -12.28 -8.68 -8.26
C GLY A 50 -10.93 -8.06 -8.62
N LEU A 51 -10.58 -6.92 -8.01
CA LEU A 51 -9.31 -6.23 -8.21
C LEU A 51 -8.19 -6.75 -7.29
N LYS A 52 -8.54 -7.43 -6.20
CA LYS A 52 -7.64 -7.87 -5.12
C LYS A 52 -6.36 -8.50 -5.63
N GLU A 53 -6.45 -9.51 -6.50
CA GLU A 53 -5.28 -10.26 -6.97
C GLU A 53 -4.27 -9.35 -7.69
N ARG A 54 -4.76 -8.44 -8.54
CA ARG A 54 -3.92 -7.47 -9.26
C ARG A 54 -3.19 -6.52 -8.32
N TYR A 55 -3.88 -6.01 -7.30
CA TYR A 55 -3.28 -5.11 -6.31
C TYR A 55 -2.28 -5.84 -5.39
N GLU A 56 -2.59 -7.07 -4.98
CA GLU A 56 -1.66 -7.91 -4.21
C GLU A 56 -0.35 -8.15 -4.98
N VAL A 57 -0.43 -8.44 -6.29
CA VAL A 57 0.76 -8.62 -7.15
C VAL A 57 1.51 -7.30 -7.32
N HIS A 58 0.81 -6.22 -7.64
CA HIS A 58 1.43 -4.91 -7.88
C HIS A 58 2.22 -4.40 -6.66
N HIS A 59 1.64 -4.55 -5.46
CA HIS A 59 2.26 -4.08 -4.21
C HIS A 59 3.12 -5.13 -3.52
N GLY A 60 3.02 -6.40 -3.89
CA GLY A 60 3.73 -7.49 -3.20
C GLY A 60 3.22 -7.74 -1.78
N VAL A 61 1.97 -7.40 -1.50
CA VAL A 61 1.33 -7.58 -0.18
C VAL A 61 0.13 -8.51 -0.26
N ARG A 62 -0.40 -8.92 0.89
CA ARG A 62 -1.65 -9.67 0.98
C ARG A 62 -2.76 -8.78 1.53
N ILE A 63 -3.87 -8.69 0.82
CA ILE A 63 -5.02 -7.87 1.20
C ILE A 63 -6.06 -8.79 1.83
N THR A 64 -6.38 -8.56 3.11
CA THR A 64 -7.40 -9.35 3.80
C THR A 64 -8.80 -8.95 3.35
N ASP A 65 -9.76 -9.88 3.44
CA ASP A 65 -11.15 -9.55 3.11
C ASP A 65 -11.72 -8.47 4.06
N GLY A 66 -11.31 -8.51 5.34
CA GLY A 66 -11.64 -7.48 6.32
C GLY A 66 -11.12 -6.09 5.93
N ALA A 67 -9.92 -5.99 5.33
CA ALA A 67 -9.40 -4.72 4.84
C ALA A 67 -10.23 -4.17 3.67
N ILE A 68 -10.71 -5.04 2.77
CA ILE A 68 -11.59 -4.65 1.66
C ILE A 68 -12.92 -4.09 2.19
N VAL A 69 -13.54 -4.79 3.13
CA VAL A 69 -14.80 -4.34 3.75
C VAL A 69 -14.60 -3.01 4.48
N ALA A 70 -13.54 -2.91 5.30
CA ALA A 70 -13.21 -1.69 6.01
C ALA A 70 -12.95 -0.52 5.05
N ALA A 71 -12.25 -0.75 3.93
CA ALA A 71 -11.98 0.31 2.97
C ALA A 71 -13.25 0.84 2.33
N ALA A 72 -14.19 -0.03 1.94
CA ALA A 72 -15.48 0.38 1.40
C ALA A 72 -16.33 1.13 2.43
N GLU A 73 -16.45 0.62 3.65
CA GLU A 73 -17.28 1.22 4.70
C GLU A 73 -16.73 2.56 5.21
N LEU A 74 -15.43 2.62 5.50
CA LEU A 74 -14.80 3.81 6.08
C LEU A 74 -14.68 4.93 5.05
N SER A 75 -14.30 4.62 3.81
CA SER A 75 -14.27 5.63 2.75
C SER A 75 -15.66 6.17 2.45
N ASN A 76 -16.69 5.31 2.46
CA ASN A 76 -18.07 5.77 2.30
C ASN A 76 -18.53 6.68 3.45
N ARG A 77 -18.17 6.35 4.69
CA ARG A 77 -18.59 7.11 5.88
C ARG A 77 -17.86 8.44 6.05
N TYR A 78 -16.57 8.50 5.76
CA TYR A 78 -15.72 9.62 6.16
C TYR A 78 -15.17 10.47 5.00
N ILE A 79 -15.19 9.97 3.77
CA ILE A 79 -14.75 10.71 2.57
C ILE A 79 -16.00 11.05 1.76
N SER A 80 -16.53 12.26 1.97
CA SER A 80 -17.82 12.71 1.42
C SER A 80 -17.71 13.53 0.13
N ASP A 81 -16.51 14.00 -0.22
CA ASP A 81 -16.22 14.78 -1.42
C ASP A 81 -15.85 13.92 -2.64
N ARG A 82 -15.82 12.59 -2.47
CA ARG A 82 -15.51 11.60 -3.50
C ARG A 82 -16.53 10.47 -3.51
N PHE A 83 -16.62 9.79 -4.65
CA PHE A 83 -17.57 8.71 -4.88
C PHE A 83 -16.90 7.34 -4.86
N LEU A 84 -17.65 6.32 -4.44
CA LEU A 84 -17.30 4.92 -4.66
C LEU A 84 -17.31 4.60 -6.18
N PRO A 85 -16.57 3.58 -6.63
CA PRO A 85 -15.63 2.75 -5.85
C PRO A 85 -14.24 3.39 -5.71
N ASP A 86 -13.99 4.50 -6.41
CA ASP A 86 -12.70 5.17 -6.59
C ASP A 86 -12.00 5.48 -5.25
N LYS A 87 -12.68 6.15 -4.32
CA LYS A 87 -12.13 6.45 -2.99
C LYS A 87 -11.75 5.21 -2.16
N ALA A 88 -12.43 4.09 -2.37
CA ALA A 88 -12.13 2.85 -1.65
C ALA A 88 -10.94 2.12 -2.29
N ILE A 89 -10.83 2.17 -3.61
CA ILE A 89 -9.67 1.68 -4.37
C ILE A 89 -8.41 2.42 -3.94
N ASP A 90 -8.46 3.75 -3.89
CA ASP A 90 -7.34 4.58 -3.44
C ASP A 90 -6.89 4.24 -2.03
N LEU A 91 -7.84 4.04 -1.10
CA LEU A 91 -7.51 3.70 0.28
C LEU A 91 -6.80 2.34 0.40
N ILE A 92 -7.19 1.36 -0.44
CA ILE A 92 -6.47 0.08 -0.55
C ILE A 92 -5.08 0.29 -1.15
N ASP A 93 -4.97 1.08 -2.22
CA ASP A 93 -3.71 1.36 -2.91
C ASP A 93 -2.68 2.02 -1.99
N GLU A 94 -3.08 3.11 -1.31
CA GLU A 94 -2.24 3.83 -0.36
C GLU A 94 -1.83 2.95 0.83
N SER A 95 -2.77 2.15 1.37
CA SER A 95 -2.48 1.24 2.47
C SER A 95 -1.49 0.15 2.07
N ALA A 96 -1.65 -0.40 0.86
CA ALA A 96 -0.76 -1.42 0.32
C ALA A 96 0.64 -0.85 0.02
N ALA A 97 0.71 0.34 -0.57
CA ALA A 97 1.97 1.04 -0.82
C ALA A 97 2.71 1.36 0.49
N LYS A 98 1.99 1.81 1.51
CA LYS A 98 2.55 2.08 2.85
C LYS A 98 3.11 0.79 3.47
N LEU A 99 2.35 -0.29 3.46
CA LEU A 99 2.81 -1.57 4.02
C LEU A 99 4.05 -2.09 3.29
N ARG A 100 4.10 -1.95 1.96
CA ARG A 100 5.29 -2.32 1.17
C ARG A 100 6.53 -1.55 1.61
N LEU A 101 6.40 -0.23 1.82
CA LEU A 101 7.51 0.60 2.31
C LEU A 101 7.98 0.16 3.70
N GLU A 102 7.05 -0.18 4.60
CA GLU A 102 7.38 -0.70 5.93
C GLU A 102 8.12 -2.05 5.85
N MET A 103 7.74 -2.94 4.93
CA MET A 103 8.39 -4.23 4.71
C MET A 103 9.82 -4.10 4.16
N ASP A 104 10.06 -3.12 3.30
CA ASP A 104 11.38 -2.87 2.71
C ASP A 104 12.34 -2.17 3.69
N SER A 105 11.80 -1.55 4.74
CA SER A 105 12.52 -0.77 5.74
C SER A 105 13.05 -1.64 6.89
N MET A 106 14.09 -1.14 7.56
CA MET A 106 14.60 -1.77 8.77
C MET A 106 13.49 -1.78 9.86
N PRO A 107 13.24 -2.91 10.54
CA PRO A 107 12.27 -2.96 11.63
C PRO A 107 12.63 -1.97 12.74
N GLU A 108 11.64 -1.29 13.31
CA GLU A 108 11.83 -0.29 14.36
C GLU A 108 12.61 -0.86 15.56
N GLN A 109 12.32 -2.10 15.95
CA GLN A 109 13.05 -2.80 17.01
C GLN A 109 14.54 -2.95 16.71
N LEU A 110 14.92 -3.19 15.44
CA LEU A 110 16.31 -3.31 15.03
C LEU A 110 17.01 -1.94 15.01
N ASP A 111 16.34 -0.89 14.51
CA ASP A 111 16.84 0.49 14.55
C ASP A 111 17.06 0.98 16.00
N GLU A 112 16.13 0.67 16.91
CA GLU A 112 16.29 0.99 18.34
C GLU A 112 17.53 0.35 18.96
N ILE A 113 17.78 -0.93 18.66
CA ILE A 113 18.95 -1.65 19.16
C ILE A 113 20.23 -1.07 18.55
N GLU A 114 20.26 -0.78 17.25
CA GLU A 114 21.42 -0.16 16.62
C GLU A 114 21.74 1.21 17.22
N ARG A 115 20.73 2.02 17.53
CA ARG A 115 20.91 3.31 18.22
C ARG A 115 21.47 3.13 19.62
N LYS A 116 20.98 2.15 20.40
CA LYS A 116 21.49 1.84 21.75
C LYS A 116 22.94 1.39 21.71
N ILE A 117 23.29 0.49 20.78
CA ILE A 117 24.67 0.04 20.58
C ILE A 117 25.58 1.21 20.27
N ARG A 118 25.20 2.06 19.31
CA ARG A 118 25.98 3.25 18.93
C ARG A 118 26.20 4.19 20.12
N HIS A 119 25.19 4.37 20.96
CA HIS A 119 25.32 5.21 22.16
C HIS A 119 26.32 4.62 23.17
N LEU A 120 26.21 3.32 23.45
CA LEU A 120 27.12 2.60 24.35
C LEU A 120 28.56 2.54 23.82
N GLU A 121 28.75 2.46 22.50
CA GLU A 121 30.09 2.52 21.88
C GLU A 121 30.76 3.89 22.09
N ILE A 122 29.99 4.98 21.94
CA ILE A 122 30.46 6.34 22.21
C ILE A 122 30.83 6.50 23.69
N GLU A 123 29.96 6.03 24.59
CA GLU A 123 30.20 6.05 26.03
C GLU A 123 31.45 5.24 26.41
N ARG A 124 31.62 4.04 25.84
CA ARG A 124 32.81 3.20 26.02
C ARG A 124 34.08 3.93 25.62
N GLU A 125 34.10 4.60 24.46
CA GLU A 125 35.28 5.35 23.99
C GLU A 125 35.58 6.58 24.86
N ALA A 126 34.56 7.24 25.42
CA ALA A 126 34.77 8.32 26.38
C ALA A 126 35.41 7.80 27.68
N LEU A 127 34.88 6.72 28.25
CA LEU A 127 35.38 6.13 29.50
C LEU A 127 36.78 5.53 29.38
N LYS A 128 37.18 5.05 28.18
CA LYS A 128 38.57 4.64 27.90
C LYS A 128 39.57 5.76 28.13
N ARG A 129 39.21 7.02 27.85
CA ARG A 129 40.07 8.19 28.10
C ARG A 129 40.20 8.49 29.59
N GLU A 130 39.14 8.22 30.36
CA GLU A 130 39.07 8.45 31.81
C GLU A 130 39.63 7.28 32.65
N LYS A 131 39.98 6.16 32.01
CA LYS A 131 40.56 4.94 32.61
C LYS A 131 39.65 4.24 33.64
N GLU A 132 38.34 4.40 33.53
CA GLU A 132 37.35 3.76 34.42
C GLU A 132 37.08 2.28 34.06
N LYS A 133 38.01 1.39 34.42
CA LYS A 133 37.97 -0.04 34.02
C LYS A 133 36.69 -0.80 34.42
N LYS A 134 36.06 -0.46 35.54
CA LYS A 134 34.87 -1.18 36.04
C LYS A 134 33.62 -0.91 35.19
N LYS A 135 33.36 0.37 34.85
CA LYS A 135 32.23 0.77 34.00
C LYS A 135 32.41 0.28 32.56
N ILE A 136 33.65 0.27 32.06
CA ILE A 136 33.97 -0.30 30.72
C ILE A 136 33.52 -1.76 30.65
N GLY A 137 33.82 -2.58 31.67
CA GLY A 137 33.42 -3.98 31.68
C GLY A 137 31.90 -4.21 31.78
N GLU A 138 31.16 -3.28 32.39
CA GLU A 138 29.68 -3.32 32.41
C GLU A 138 29.10 -2.98 31.03
N ILE A 139 29.63 -1.94 30.37
CA ILE A 139 29.23 -1.53 29.03
C ILE A 139 29.60 -2.59 27.98
N GLU A 140 30.76 -3.22 28.09
CA GLU A 140 31.17 -4.31 27.18
C GLU A 140 30.23 -5.52 27.26
N LYS A 141 29.72 -5.84 28.45
CA LYS A 141 28.69 -6.88 28.60
C LYS A 141 27.36 -6.48 27.96
N GLN A 142 26.89 -5.26 28.23
CA GLN A 142 25.64 -4.76 27.63
C GLN A 142 25.73 -4.67 26.10
N LEU A 143 26.89 -4.25 25.57
CA LEU A 143 27.17 -4.28 24.15
C LEU A 143 27.03 -5.70 23.64
N ALA A 144 27.76 -6.67 24.20
CA ALA A 144 27.71 -8.07 23.74
C ALA A 144 26.28 -8.63 23.70
N ASP A 145 25.47 -8.38 24.75
CA ASP A 145 24.07 -8.80 24.80
C ASP A 145 23.23 -8.16 23.68
N LEU A 146 23.39 -6.86 23.45
CA LEU A 146 22.69 -6.13 22.38
C LEU A 146 23.19 -6.53 20.98
N GLU A 147 24.48 -6.84 20.81
CA GLU A 147 25.03 -7.31 19.55
C GLU A 147 24.44 -8.68 19.17
N GLU A 148 24.32 -9.58 20.14
CA GLU A 148 23.68 -10.89 19.95
C GLU A 148 22.21 -10.72 19.57
N GLU A 149 21.46 -9.87 20.28
CA GLU A 149 20.06 -9.59 19.99
C GLU A 149 19.87 -8.97 18.59
N ARG A 150 20.69 -7.98 18.24
CA ARG A 150 20.72 -7.37 16.90
C ARG A 150 20.93 -8.42 15.82
N ASN A 151 21.94 -9.29 15.98
CA ASN A 151 22.26 -10.32 15.00
C ASN A 151 21.10 -11.31 14.83
N ARG A 152 20.46 -11.70 15.93
CA ARG A 152 19.29 -12.58 15.90
C ARG A 152 18.12 -11.95 15.15
N LEU A 153 17.76 -10.70 15.48
CA LEU A 153 16.64 -10.01 14.84
C LEU A 153 16.93 -9.73 13.36
N ARG A 154 18.16 -9.32 13.04
CA ARG A 154 18.57 -9.08 11.66
C ARG A 154 18.51 -10.36 10.81
N ALA A 155 19.02 -11.47 11.31
CA ALA A 155 18.96 -12.75 10.60
C ALA A 155 17.50 -13.20 10.36
N HIS A 156 16.62 -12.99 11.36
CA HIS A 156 15.20 -13.27 11.22
C HIS A 156 14.56 -12.40 10.14
N TRP A 157 14.79 -11.09 10.18
CA TRP A 157 14.27 -10.14 9.19
C TRP A 157 14.77 -10.44 7.76
N GLU A 158 16.06 -10.72 7.59
CA GLU A 158 16.63 -11.12 6.31
C GLU A 158 15.97 -12.40 5.77
N THR A 159 15.70 -13.38 6.65
CA THR A 159 14.99 -14.61 6.28
C THR A 159 13.55 -14.34 5.85
N GLU A 160 12.81 -13.50 6.59
CA GLU A 160 11.43 -13.13 6.23
C GLU A 160 11.39 -12.39 4.89
N LYS A 161 12.32 -11.46 4.67
CA LYS A 161 12.43 -10.70 3.42
C LYS A 161 12.69 -11.60 2.21
N ASP A 162 13.57 -12.58 2.36
CA ASP A 162 13.86 -13.56 1.31
C ASP A 162 12.64 -14.41 0.96
N ILE A 163 11.90 -14.90 1.97
CA ILE A 163 10.67 -15.68 1.76
C ILE A 163 9.63 -14.84 1.01
N ILE A 164 9.44 -13.59 1.40
CA ILE A 164 8.49 -12.68 0.78
C ILE A 164 8.87 -12.42 -0.69
N GLN A 165 10.15 -12.20 -0.97
CA GLN A 165 10.64 -12.01 -2.34
C GLN A 165 10.40 -13.25 -3.21
N GLN A 166 10.60 -14.46 -2.66
CA GLN A 166 10.31 -15.70 -3.38
C GLN A 166 8.81 -15.83 -3.69
N ILE A 167 7.94 -15.57 -2.70
CA ILE A 167 6.48 -15.62 -2.89
C ILE A 167 6.05 -14.63 -3.98
N ARG A 168 6.64 -13.43 -3.99
CA ARG A 168 6.35 -12.41 -4.99
C ARG A 168 6.71 -12.88 -6.40
N ASN A 169 7.92 -13.39 -6.60
CA ASN A 169 8.36 -13.90 -7.90
C ASN A 169 7.43 -15.02 -8.39
N LEU A 170 7.05 -15.96 -7.50
CA LEU A 170 6.11 -17.04 -7.84
C LEU A 170 4.72 -16.51 -8.21
N LYS A 171 4.21 -15.49 -7.51
CA LYS A 171 2.93 -14.85 -7.86
C LYS A 171 2.98 -14.17 -9.22
N GLU A 172 4.07 -13.46 -9.52
CA GLU A 172 4.27 -12.80 -10.82
C GLU A 172 4.33 -13.84 -11.96
N GLU A 173 5.03 -14.97 -11.76
CA GLU A 173 5.06 -16.08 -12.72
C GLU A 173 3.67 -16.70 -12.95
N VAL A 174 2.91 -16.95 -11.89
CA VAL A 174 1.55 -17.50 -11.98
C VAL A 174 0.64 -16.56 -12.80
N GLU A 175 0.73 -15.25 -12.58
CA GLU A 175 -0.07 -14.28 -13.32
C GLU A 175 0.31 -14.24 -14.80
N GLN A 176 1.60 -14.33 -15.14
CA GLN A 176 2.05 -14.40 -16.54
C GLN A 176 1.54 -15.64 -17.27
N LEU A 177 1.35 -16.77 -16.57
CA LEU A 177 0.85 -18.02 -17.15
C LEU A 177 -0.68 -18.05 -17.34
N LYS A 178 -1.43 -17.11 -16.74
CA LYS A 178 -2.88 -17.00 -16.91
C LYS A 178 -3.31 -16.24 -18.17
N VAL A 179 -2.37 -15.62 -18.88
CA VAL A 179 -2.58 -14.81 -20.10
C VAL A 179 -2.63 -15.68 -21.36
#